data_AF-A0A419HH54-F1
#
_entry.id   AF-A0A419HH54-F1
#
_cell.length_a   1.000
_cell.length_b   1.000
_cell.length_c   1.000
_cell.angle_alpha   90.00
_cell.angle_beta   90.00
_cell.angle_gamma   90.00
#
_symmetry.space_group_name_H-M   'P 1'
#
loop_
_entity.id
_entity.type
_entity.pdbx_description
1 polymer ?
#
loop_
_entity_poly.entity_id
_entity_poly.type
_entity_poly.pdbx_seq_one_letter_code
_entity_poly.pdbx_strand_id
1 'polypeptide(L)'
;MSTDRHLRSVDEDTETAAAVGMPTAEALAGYLCWLANHRGRNGRLTSPETLRAYTSALPIAYTGIPDLATLDTKQGKTRLHTNVRDAWGKVPSTFNARRAAVASSLNYFEEQTWLDEGRAAALMTGLNREHQPKPTDSRVRDRGEIDQLIGNRRHDLEDRTLWSMLYSTAARAEEVLSLNIEHLDRPNRRAHTIRKGGKEDVLLYDVRTARMLGQLIGKRTSGPIFLSARIAKDGTVLEGDIDPVSRRRRMGYRNAERRIGEATGGWDLHDLRHSRLTHAGEDGATEADLMNLSGHEDRRTLQRYLKPSKEGTHRRLDAIDAQRGNRTPTANELAARMTKGAGRAADRRTAEHAGRALAGQQRALSIRRPWANLIMAGHKKIENRSWATTHRGELLVHAGQAWESAGATLAAELAITNPAITKDCPSGYLGTIRLTDVHPAAGCCTPWGQQEPGTFHWVLTDPRPFDRPIPGKGRLGLYWQSAELG
;
A
#
# COMPACT_ATOMS: atom_id res chain seq x y z
N MET A 1 80.07 -42.64 -68.75
CA MET A 1 80.06 -41.67 -67.63
C MET A 1 78.59 -41.44 -67.29
N SER A 2 77.94 -42.25 -66.43
CA SER A 2 77.97 -42.22 -64.94
C SER A 2 77.74 -40.79 -64.44
N THR A 3 76.65 -40.42 -63.75
CA THR A 3 76.00 -41.01 -62.56
C THR A 3 74.53 -40.51 -62.49
N ASP A 4 73.49 -41.34 -62.31
CA ASP A 4 72.92 -41.86 -61.05
C ASP A 4 72.50 -40.80 -60.00
N ARG A 5 71.18 -40.62 -59.74
CA ARG A 5 70.54 -40.83 -58.42
C ARG A 5 69.09 -40.32 -58.29
N HIS A 6 68.23 -41.26 -57.87
CA HIS A 6 67.26 -41.20 -56.77
C HIS A 6 66.06 -40.22 -56.78
N LEU A 7 64.88 -40.84 -56.95
CA LEU A 7 63.71 -40.79 -56.04
C LEU A 7 63.87 -39.88 -54.80
N ARG A 8 63.03 -38.85 -54.72
CA ARG A 8 62.50 -38.32 -53.46
C ARG A 8 60.99 -38.19 -53.56
N SER A 9 60.34 -38.84 -52.60
CA SER A 9 58.95 -38.66 -52.24
C SER A 9 58.63 -37.18 -52.08
N VAL A 10 57.55 -36.74 -52.70
CA VAL A 10 56.89 -35.49 -52.32
C VAL A 10 56.21 -35.80 -51.01
N ASP A 11 56.76 -35.25 -49.93
CA ASP A 11 56.16 -35.31 -48.60
C ASP A 11 54.73 -34.76 -48.66
N GLU A 12 53.78 -35.59 -48.24
CA GLU A 12 52.44 -35.16 -47.86
C GLU A 12 52.56 -34.28 -46.61
N ASP A 13 52.82 -32.99 -46.83
CA ASP A 13 52.49 -31.95 -45.85
C ASP A 13 50.96 -31.77 -45.85
N THR A 14 50.25 -32.76 -45.32
CA THR A 14 48.94 -32.53 -44.70
C THR A 14 49.17 -31.71 -43.43
N GLU A 15 49.35 -30.41 -43.63
CA GLU A 15 49.23 -29.41 -42.60
C GLU A 15 47.79 -29.49 -42.07
N THR A 16 47.67 -30.16 -40.92
CA THR A 16 46.42 -30.36 -40.18
C THR A 16 45.85 -28.98 -39.87
N ALA A 17 44.90 -28.50 -40.69
CA ALA A 17 44.12 -27.31 -40.41
C ALA A 17 43.43 -27.53 -39.06
N ALA A 18 44.00 -26.93 -38.00
CA ALA A 18 43.37 -26.91 -36.69
C ALA A 18 41.95 -26.38 -36.88
N ALA A 19 40.96 -27.19 -36.51
CA ALA A 19 39.55 -26.82 -36.58
C ALA A 19 39.39 -25.44 -35.94
N VAL A 20 39.13 -24.42 -36.76
CA VAL A 20 38.95 -23.05 -36.28
C VAL A 20 37.65 -23.06 -35.49
N GLY A 21 37.78 -23.13 -34.17
CA GLY A 21 36.64 -23.08 -33.26
C GLY A 21 35.87 -21.77 -33.48
N MET A 22 34.55 -21.82 -33.29
CA MET A 22 33.67 -20.66 -33.39
C MET A 22 34.27 -19.45 -32.63
N PRO A 23 34.56 -18.31 -33.28
CA PRO A 23 35.12 -17.15 -32.60
C PRO A 23 34.17 -16.61 -31.55
N THR A 24 34.67 -16.32 -30.35
CA THR A 24 33.82 -15.89 -29.22
C THR A 24 33.07 -14.59 -29.51
N ALA A 25 33.71 -13.65 -30.22
CA ALA A 25 33.08 -12.39 -30.58
C ALA A 25 31.88 -12.58 -31.52
N GLU A 26 32.01 -13.49 -32.49
CA GLU A 26 30.95 -13.80 -33.44
C GLU A 26 29.83 -14.63 -32.78
N ALA A 27 30.19 -15.58 -31.90
CA ALA A 27 29.21 -16.32 -31.10
C ALA A 27 28.37 -15.38 -30.22
N LEU A 28 29.01 -14.41 -29.55
CA LEU A 28 28.34 -13.40 -28.75
C LEU A 28 27.46 -12.47 -29.57
N ALA A 29 27.92 -12.04 -30.76
CA ALA A 29 27.13 -11.23 -31.66
C ALA A 29 25.87 -11.98 -32.14
N GLY A 30 26.03 -13.25 -32.53
CA GLY A 30 24.92 -14.15 -32.90
C GLY A 30 23.93 -14.31 -31.75
N TYR A 31 24.43 -14.57 -30.54
CA TYR A 31 23.59 -14.68 -29.34
C TYR A 31 22.82 -13.39 -29.03
N LEU A 32 23.45 -12.22 -29.09
CA LEU A 32 22.79 -10.94 -28.80
C LEU A 32 21.73 -10.61 -29.86
N CYS A 33 22.00 -10.93 -31.13
CA CYS A 33 21.04 -10.79 -32.22
C CYS A 33 19.84 -11.73 -32.02
N TRP A 34 20.09 -13.00 -31.70
CA TRP A 34 19.05 -13.95 -31.34
C TRP A 34 18.24 -13.45 -30.14
N LEU A 35 18.89 -13.03 -29.06
CA LEU A 35 18.25 -12.59 -27.83
C LEU A 35 17.34 -11.39 -28.05
N ALA A 36 17.74 -10.45 -28.89
CA ALA A 36 16.93 -9.28 -29.26
C ALA A 36 15.63 -9.66 -29.96
N ASN A 37 15.62 -10.76 -30.71
CA ASN A 37 14.47 -11.26 -31.46
C ASN A 37 13.75 -12.43 -30.75
N HIS A 38 14.35 -12.97 -29.68
CA HIS A 38 13.82 -14.13 -28.98
C HIS A 38 12.58 -13.77 -28.18
N ARG A 39 11.55 -14.62 -28.29
CA ARG A 39 10.33 -14.53 -27.49
C ARG A 39 10.43 -15.51 -26.33
N GLY A 40 10.42 -14.98 -25.11
CA GLY A 40 10.39 -15.80 -23.92
C GLY A 40 9.10 -16.61 -23.79
N ARG A 41 8.99 -17.46 -22.76
CA ARG A 41 7.79 -18.31 -22.50
C ARG A 41 6.47 -17.55 -22.42
N ASN A 42 6.51 -16.24 -22.16
CA ASN A 42 5.34 -15.36 -22.13
C ASN A 42 4.97 -14.80 -23.52
N GLY A 43 5.61 -15.27 -24.60
CA GLY A 43 5.39 -14.83 -25.98
C GLY A 43 5.93 -13.44 -26.30
N ARG A 44 6.63 -12.79 -25.36
CA ARG A 44 7.13 -11.41 -25.52
C ARG A 44 8.61 -11.41 -25.87
N LEU A 45 9.00 -10.43 -26.69
CA LEU A 45 10.40 -10.14 -26.98
C LEU A 45 11.17 -9.83 -25.70
N THR A 46 12.46 -10.18 -25.68
CA THR A 46 13.37 -9.82 -24.59
C THR A 46 13.34 -8.31 -24.34
N SER A 47 13.32 -7.91 -23.06
CA SER A 47 13.25 -6.48 -22.73
C SER A 47 14.55 -5.75 -23.11
N PRO A 48 14.49 -4.48 -23.55
CA PRO A 48 15.67 -3.69 -23.89
C PRO A 48 16.68 -3.56 -22.74
N GLU A 49 16.23 -3.63 -21.48
CA GLU A 49 17.07 -3.59 -20.28
C GLU A 49 17.87 -4.89 -20.14
N THR A 50 17.24 -6.05 -20.37
CA THR A 50 17.93 -7.34 -20.39
C THR A 50 18.97 -7.37 -21.49
N LEU A 51 18.62 -6.91 -22.70
CA LEU A 51 19.56 -6.83 -23.82
C LEU A 51 20.75 -5.94 -23.47
N ARG A 52 20.51 -4.70 -23.00
CA ARG A 52 21.57 -3.78 -22.55
C ARG A 52 22.45 -4.39 -21.47
N ALA A 53 21.85 -5.08 -20.49
CA ALA A 53 22.59 -5.74 -19.43
C ALA A 53 23.47 -6.87 -19.96
N TYR A 54 22.99 -7.66 -20.92
CA TYR A 54 23.75 -8.79 -21.46
C TYR A 54 24.87 -8.28 -22.38
N THR A 55 24.57 -7.30 -23.25
CA THR A 55 25.55 -6.62 -24.09
C THR A 55 26.70 -6.02 -23.28
N SER A 56 26.42 -5.45 -22.10
CA SER A 56 27.48 -4.91 -21.24
C SER A 56 28.25 -5.97 -20.45
N ALA A 57 27.65 -7.13 -20.18
CA ALA A 57 28.20 -8.14 -19.27
C ALA A 57 29.06 -9.16 -19.99
N LEU A 58 28.58 -9.69 -21.12
CA LEU A 58 29.23 -10.83 -21.78
C LEU A 58 30.65 -10.52 -22.25
N PRO A 59 30.96 -9.35 -22.85
CA PRO A 59 32.34 -9.04 -23.22
C PRO A 59 33.32 -9.13 -22.04
N ILE A 60 32.88 -8.71 -20.84
CA ILE A 60 33.69 -8.82 -19.62
C ILE A 60 33.92 -10.28 -19.25
N ALA A 61 32.86 -11.10 -19.21
CA ALA A 61 32.96 -12.52 -18.85
C ALA A 61 33.91 -13.30 -19.78
N TYR A 62 33.88 -13.01 -21.08
CA TYR A 62 34.65 -13.72 -22.10
C TYR A 62 36.00 -13.03 -22.44
N THR A 63 36.44 -12.06 -21.66
CA THR A 63 37.72 -11.37 -21.91
C THR A 63 38.88 -12.36 -21.93
N GLY A 64 39.66 -12.34 -23.02
CA GLY A 64 40.82 -13.22 -23.21
C GLY A 64 40.47 -14.67 -23.55
N ILE A 65 39.26 -14.93 -24.06
CA ILE A 65 38.81 -16.23 -24.59
C ILE A 65 38.52 -16.04 -26.10
N PRO A 66 39.45 -16.39 -26.99
CA PRO A 66 39.37 -16.04 -28.42
C PRO A 66 38.28 -16.82 -29.17
N ASP A 67 38.10 -18.09 -28.84
CA ASP A 67 37.15 -19.01 -29.46
C ASP A 67 36.44 -19.89 -28.42
N LEU A 68 35.35 -20.53 -28.84
CA LEU A 68 34.58 -21.42 -27.95
C LEU A 68 35.34 -22.73 -27.62
N ALA A 69 36.23 -23.20 -28.49
CA ALA A 69 37.08 -24.37 -28.20
C ALA A 69 38.01 -24.13 -27.00
N THR A 70 38.43 -22.88 -26.79
CA THR A 70 39.21 -22.49 -25.62
C THR A 70 38.44 -22.75 -24.32
N LEU A 71 37.09 -22.61 -24.31
CA LEU A 71 36.27 -22.88 -23.13
C LEU A 71 36.32 -24.35 -22.70
N ASP A 72 36.53 -25.28 -23.64
CA ASP A 72 36.66 -26.71 -23.33
C ASP A 72 37.93 -27.05 -22.56
N THR A 73 38.93 -26.15 -22.61
CA THR A 73 40.15 -26.31 -21.83
C THR A 73 39.94 -25.93 -20.37
N LYS A 74 40.65 -26.61 -19.46
CA LYS A 74 40.69 -26.22 -18.04
C LYS A 74 41.10 -24.75 -17.84
N GLN A 75 41.98 -24.24 -18.70
CA GLN A 75 42.45 -22.86 -18.66
C GLN A 75 41.35 -21.87 -19.05
N GLY A 76 40.58 -22.15 -20.10
CA GLY A 76 39.46 -21.32 -20.54
C GLY A 76 38.33 -21.28 -19.52
N LYS A 77 37.94 -22.45 -18.97
CA LYS A 77 36.97 -22.51 -17.86
C LYS A 77 37.44 -21.68 -16.67
N THR A 78 38.69 -21.85 -16.25
CA THR A 78 39.26 -21.11 -15.11
C THR A 78 39.22 -19.61 -15.38
N ARG A 79 39.60 -19.17 -16.59
CA ARG A 79 39.58 -17.75 -16.98
C ARG A 79 38.17 -17.16 -16.96
N LEU A 80 37.18 -17.87 -17.51
CA LEU A 80 35.77 -17.46 -17.45
C LEU A 80 35.33 -17.27 -15.98
N HIS A 81 35.67 -18.21 -15.10
CA HIS A 81 35.32 -18.13 -13.67
C HIS A 81 35.97 -16.92 -13.00
N THR A 82 37.27 -16.71 -13.23
CA THR A 82 38.01 -15.56 -12.72
C THR A 82 37.39 -14.26 -13.18
N ASN A 83 37.13 -14.09 -14.49
CA ASN A 83 36.51 -12.88 -15.04
C ASN A 83 35.17 -12.56 -14.37
N VAL A 84 34.30 -13.57 -14.21
CA VAL A 84 32.96 -13.41 -13.59
C VAL A 84 33.08 -13.04 -12.10
N ARG A 85 33.97 -13.70 -11.37
CA ARG A 85 34.17 -13.50 -9.92
C ARG A 85 34.83 -12.16 -9.63
N ASP A 86 35.87 -11.80 -10.37
CA ASP A 86 36.59 -10.54 -10.17
C ASP A 86 35.73 -9.33 -10.52
N ALA A 87 34.96 -9.42 -11.61
CA ALA A 87 34.09 -8.33 -12.03
C ALA A 87 32.88 -8.14 -11.10
N TRP A 88 32.28 -9.22 -10.60
CA TRP A 88 30.94 -9.14 -9.97
C TRP A 88 30.77 -9.85 -8.63
N GLY A 89 31.76 -10.59 -8.15
CA GLY A 89 31.67 -11.42 -6.93
C GLY A 89 31.52 -10.65 -5.62
N LYS A 90 31.64 -9.32 -5.63
CA LYS A 90 31.47 -8.47 -4.42
C LYS A 90 30.01 -8.29 -4.01
N VAL A 91 29.07 -8.34 -4.96
CA VAL A 91 27.65 -8.04 -4.70
C VAL A 91 26.78 -9.19 -5.21
N PRO A 92 26.13 -9.98 -4.32
CA PRO A 92 25.39 -11.18 -4.72
C PRO A 92 24.24 -10.96 -5.72
N SER A 93 23.62 -9.77 -5.71
CA SER A 93 22.59 -9.39 -6.70
C SER A 93 23.18 -9.21 -8.09
N THR A 94 24.25 -8.44 -8.19
CA THR A 94 25.00 -8.22 -9.44
C THR A 94 25.58 -9.53 -9.96
N PHE A 95 26.28 -10.30 -9.10
CA PHE A 95 26.85 -11.60 -9.47
C PHE A 95 25.79 -12.52 -10.08
N ASN A 96 24.66 -12.72 -9.38
CA ASN A 96 23.61 -13.62 -9.86
C ASN A 96 22.96 -13.17 -11.18
N ALA A 97 22.78 -11.87 -11.39
CA ALA A 97 22.22 -11.34 -12.63
C ALA A 97 23.18 -11.52 -13.82
N ARG A 98 24.47 -11.22 -13.64
CA ARG A 98 25.49 -11.32 -14.70
C ARG A 98 25.84 -12.78 -14.99
N ARG A 99 25.93 -13.62 -13.97
CA ARG A 99 26.03 -15.08 -14.08
C ARG A 99 24.89 -15.68 -14.89
N ALA A 100 23.65 -15.20 -14.72
CA ALA A 100 22.51 -15.66 -15.51
C ALA A 100 22.67 -15.32 -17.01
N ALA A 101 23.29 -14.19 -17.34
CA ALA A 101 23.63 -13.84 -18.72
C ALA A 101 24.62 -14.84 -19.32
N VAL A 102 25.69 -15.18 -18.58
CA VAL A 102 26.69 -16.19 -18.99
C VAL A 102 26.04 -17.55 -19.18
N ALA A 103 25.19 -17.99 -18.23
CA ALA A 103 24.47 -19.24 -18.36
C ALA A 103 23.58 -19.27 -19.61
N SER A 104 22.87 -18.17 -19.88
CA SER A 104 22.00 -18.07 -21.06
C SER A 104 22.78 -18.08 -22.37
N SER A 105 23.97 -17.45 -22.43
CA SER A 105 24.78 -17.48 -23.65
C SER A 105 25.39 -18.87 -23.88
N LEU A 106 25.86 -19.55 -22.82
CA LEU A 106 26.41 -20.90 -22.92
C LEU A 106 25.36 -21.92 -23.38
N ASN A 107 24.14 -21.83 -22.83
CA ASN A 107 23.04 -22.68 -23.29
C ASN A 107 22.71 -22.43 -24.77
N TYR A 108 22.74 -21.17 -25.22
CA TYR A 108 22.56 -20.86 -26.64
C TYR A 108 23.69 -21.44 -27.50
N PHE A 109 24.95 -21.37 -27.06
CA PHE A 109 26.07 -21.95 -27.80
C PHE A 109 25.94 -23.48 -27.92
N GLU A 110 25.47 -24.14 -26.87
CA GLU A 110 25.15 -25.58 -26.89
C GLU A 110 23.97 -25.89 -27.84
N GLU A 111 22.91 -25.07 -27.84
CA GLU A 111 21.78 -25.19 -28.77
C GLU A 111 22.21 -24.99 -30.25
N GLN A 112 23.20 -24.12 -30.51
CA GLN A 112 23.77 -23.94 -31.84
C GLN A 112 24.81 -25.02 -32.20
N THR A 113 25.02 -26.03 -31.33
CA THR A 113 26.02 -27.10 -31.49
C THR A 113 27.46 -26.61 -31.59
N TRP A 114 27.73 -25.40 -31.08
CA TRP A 114 29.08 -24.84 -30.99
C TRP A 114 29.83 -25.29 -29.73
N LEU A 115 29.11 -25.89 -28.78
CA LEU A 115 29.64 -26.61 -27.62
C LEU A 115 28.98 -28.00 -27.58
N ASP A 116 29.70 -29.01 -27.08
CA ASP A 116 29.10 -30.35 -26.91
C ASP A 116 27.94 -30.32 -25.90
N GLU A 117 27.03 -31.28 -26.02
CA GLU A 117 25.93 -31.48 -25.08
C GLU A 117 26.43 -31.62 -23.62
N GLY A 118 25.80 -30.89 -22.71
CA GLY A 118 26.15 -30.84 -21.29
C GLY A 118 27.33 -29.93 -20.93
N ARG A 119 28.01 -29.32 -21.90
CA ARG A 119 29.16 -28.44 -21.65
C ARG A 119 28.76 -27.14 -20.99
N ALA A 120 27.62 -26.55 -21.34
CA ALA A 120 27.15 -25.33 -20.68
C ALA A 120 27.00 -25.55 -19.17
N ALA A 121 26.41 -26.67 -18.76
CA ALA A 121 26.27 -27.06 -17.35
C ALA A 121 27.64 -27.30 -16.68
N ALA A 122 28.57 -27.98 -17.37
CA ALA A 122 29.91 -28.24 -16.87
C ALA A 122 30.72 -26.94 -16.66
N LEU A 123 30.58 -25.97 -17.57
CA LEU A 123 31.21 -24.66 -17.47
C LEU A 123 30.63 -23.83 -16.32
N MET A 124 29.33 -23.92 -16.07
CA MET A 124 28.68 -23.23 -14.96
C MET A 124 28.95 -23.87 -13.59
N THR A 125 29.42 -25.12 -13.54
CA THR A 125 29.78 -25.81 -12.29
C THR A 125 30.93 -25.09 -11.59
N GLY A 126 30.63 -24.46 -10.43
CA GLY A 126 31.52 -23.59 -9.66
C GLY A 126 31.10 -22.11 -9.64
N LEU A 127 30.24 -21.71 -10.58
CA LEU A 127 29.51 -20.43 -10.58
C LEU A 127 28.09 -20.65 -10.07
N ASN A 128 27.97 -21.15 -8.84
CA ASN A 128 26.68 -21.36 -8.19
C ASN A 128 26.03 -20.03 -7.80
N ARG A 129 24.70 -20.02 -7.69
CA ARG A 129 23.96 -18.85 -7.22
C ARG A 129 24.43 -18.46 -5.82
N GLU A 130 24.85 -17.21 -5.67
CA GLU A 130 25.19 -16.68 -4.36
C GLU A 130 23.92 -16.39 -3.57
N HIS A 131 23.98 -16.69 -2.27
CA HIS A 131 22.89 -16.38 -1.36
C HIS A 131 22.74 -14.85 -1.27
N GLN A 132 21.54 -14.38 -1.58
CA GLN A 132 21.15 -13.00 -1.36
C GLN A 132 20.45 -12.94 -0.01
N PRO A 133 21.03 -12.29 1.02
CA PRO A 133 20.32 -12.09 2.26
C PRO A 133 19.00 -11.38 1.97
N LYS A 134 17.93 -11.82 2.63
CA LYS A 134 16.64 -11.12 2.54
C LYS A 134 16.89 -9.67 2.93
N PRO A 135 16.36 -8.68 2.17
CA PRO A 135 16.53 -7.28 2.53
C PRO A 135 16.11 -7.09 3.99
N THR A 136 17.01 -6.53 4.80
CA THR A 136 16.70 -6.11 6.16
C THR A 136 15.49 -5.18 6.11
N ASP A 137 14.63 -5.24 7.12
CA ASP A 137 13.31 -4.58 7.23
C ASP A 137 13.33 -3.02 7.14
N SER A 138 14.46 -2.40 6.77
CA SER A 138 14.76 -0.98 6.94
C SER A 138 14.51 -0.08 5.71
N ARG A 139 13.70 -0.54 4.72
CA ARG A 139 13.34 0.30 3.56
C ARG A 139 12.12 1.20 3.81
N VAL A 140 11.38 0.93 4.87
CA VAL A 140 10.22 1.74 5.24
C VAL A 140 10.74 3.03 5.89
N ARG A 141 10.36 4.18 5.32
CA ARG A 141 10.70 5.51 5.82
C ARG A 141 9.51 6.08 6.59
N ASP A 142 9.79 6.86 7.62
CA ASP A 142 8.73 7.46 8.42
C ASP A 142 7.88 8.44 7.58
N ARG A 143 6.59 8.54 7.91
CA ARG A 143 5.66 9.41 7.18
C ARG A 143 6.00 10.88 7.34
N GLY A 144 6.43 11.28 8.53
CA GLY A 144 6.90 12.62 8.82
C GLY A 144 8.13 12.98 8.00
N GLU A 145 9.08 12.06 7.86
CA GLU A 145 10.27 12.27 7.01
C GLU A 145 9.89 12.43 5.53
N ILE A 146 8.97 11.58 5.01
CA ILE A 146 8.47 11.70 3.64
C ILE A 146 7.71 13.02 3.43
N ASP A 147 6.87 13.41 4.39
CA ASP A 147 6.13 14.67 4.34
C ASP A 147 7.07 15.88 4.38
N GLN A 148 8.13 15.83 5.19
CA GLN A 148 9.16 16.87 5.24
C GLN A 148 9.93 16.94 3.91
N LEU A 149 10.35 15.80 3.35
CA LEU A 149 11.04 15.73 2.06
C LEU A 149 10.21 16.39 0.94
N ILE A 150 8.93 16.03 0.83
CA ILE A 150 8.00 16.56 -0.18
C ILE A 150 7.65 18.04 0.11
N GLY A 151 7.54 18.42 1.39
CA GLY A 151 7.20 19.77 1.84
C GLY A 151 8.34 20.78 1.71
N ASN A 152 9.59 20.32 1.76
CA ASN A 152 10.77 21.18 1.83
C ASN A 152 11.00 21.96 0.53
N ARG A 153 10.77 23.28 0.58
CA ARG A 153 10.89 24.19 -0.58
C ARG A 153 12.34 24.46 -1.01
N ARG A 154 13.34 23.94 -0.31
CA ARG A 154 14.74 23.96 -0.76
C ARG A 154 14.99 23.04 -1.95
N HIS A 155 14.15 22.03 -2.13
CA HIS A 155 14.19 21.17 -3.31
C HIS A 155 13.30 21.74 -4.42
N ASP A 156 13.70 21.48 -5.66
CA ASP A 156 12.95 21.92 -6.84
C ASP A 156 11.53 21.35 -6.84
N LEU A 157 10.58 22.11 -7.38
CA LEU A 157 9.20 21.65 -7.52
C LEU A 157 9.11 20.34 -8.32
N GLU A 158 9.96 20.18 -9.32
CA GLU A 158 10.09 18.97 -10.14
C GLU A 158 10.34 17.72 -9.28
N ASP A 159 11.37 17.77 -8.44
CA ASP A 159 11.78 16.65 -7.59
C ASP A 159 10.73 16.35 -6.53
N ARG A 160 10.21 17.39 -5.88
CA ARG A 160 9.16 17.25 -4.86
C ARG A 160 7.89 16.62 -5.44
N THR A 161 7.54 17.00 -6.68
CA THR A 161 6.37 16.45 -7.38
C THR A 161 6.61 14.99 -7.75
N LEU A 162 7.83 14.66 -8.21
CA LEU A 162 8.23 13.27 -8.50
C LEU A 162 8.13 12.40 -7.26
N TRP A 163 8.70 12.83 -6.13
CA TRP A 163 8.65 12.08 -4.88
C TRP A 163 7.22 11.93 -4.35
N SER A 164 6.40 12.98 -4.44
CA SER A 164 4.97 12.93 -4.09
C SER A 164 4.21 11.93 -4.95
N MET A 165 4.49 11.88 -6.25
CA MET A 165 3.83 10.96 -7.18
C MET A 165 4.27 9.52 -6.97
N LEU A 166 5.57 9.26 -6.81
CA LEU A 166 6.11 7.93 -6.51
C LEU A 166 5.56 7.38 -5.20
N TYR A 167 5.50 8.23 -4.17
CA TYR A 167 4.92 7.85 -2.90
C TYR A 167 3.41 7.62 -3.04
N SER A 168 2.62 8.57 -3.56
CA SER A 168 1.15 8.43 -3.58
C SER A 168 0.66 7.22 -4.39
N THR A 169 1.26 7.00 -5.57
CA THR A 169 0.88 5.93 -6.51
C THR A 169 1.41 4.56 -6.13
N ALA A 170 2.47 4.49 -5.31
CA ALA A 170 3.29 3.30 -5.14
C ALA A 170 3.77 2.66 -6.47
N ALA A 171 3.81 3.38 -7.58
CA ALA A 171 4.20 2.85 -8.89
C ALA A 171 5.70 2.56 -8.99
N ARG A 172 6.14 1.83 -10.02
CA ARG A 172 7.58 1.71 -10.32
C ARG A 172 8.09 3.05 -10.80
N ALA A 173 9.34 3.37 -10.48
CA ALA A 173 9.91 4.67 -10.84
C ALA A 173 9.89 4.92 -12.36
N GLU A 174 10.16 3.90 -13.17
CA GLU A 174 10.11 4.00 -14.64
C GLU A 174 8.69 4.26 -15.16
N GLU A 175 7.66 3.70 -14.53
CA GLU A 175 6.24 3.93 -14.89
C GLU A 175 5.86 5.40 -14.67
N VAL A 176 6.42 6.06 -13.65
CA VAL A 176 6.19 7.49 -13.36
C VAL A 176 7.05 8.40 -14.23
N LEU A 177 8.33 8.07 -14.40
CA LEU A 177 9.26 8.89 -15.18
C LEU A 177 8.91 8.92 -16.68
N SER A 178 8.28 7.85 -17.18
CA SER A 178 7.82 7.73 -18.57
C SER A 178 6.51 8.47 -18.87
N LEU A 179 5.83 9.02 -17.85
CA LEU A 179 4.57 9.73 -18.07
C LEU A 179 4.75 11.02 -18.87
N ASN A 180 3.81 11.24 -19.77
CA ASN A 180 3.59 12.50 -20.43
C ASN A 180 2.32 13.17 -19.94
N ILE A 181 2.16 14.46 -20.25
CA ILE A 181 0.99 15.25 -19.84
C ILE A 181 -0.30 14.65 -20.41
N GLU A 182 -0.27 14.15 -21.64
CA GLU A 182 -1.39 13.48 -22.30
C GLU A 182 -1.85 12.18 -21.61
N HIS A 183 -1.02 11.60 -20.74
CA HIS A 183 -1.40 10.41 -19.98
C HIS A 183 -2.21 10.74 -18.71
N LEU A 184 -2.35 12.03 -18.35
CA LEU A 184 -3.03 12.44 -17.13
C LEU A 184 -4.52 12.67 -17.36
N ASP A 185 -5.35 11.91 -16.65
CA ASP A 185 -6.74 12.26 -16.36
C ASP A 185 -6.78 13.08 -15.06
N ARG A 186 -6.55 14.38 -15.23
CA ARG A 186 -6.42 15.34 -14.12
C ARG A 186 -7.68 15.47 -13.27
N PRO A 187 -8.91 15.54 -13.85
CA PRO A 187 -10.15 15.60 -13.07
C PRO A 187 -10.30 14.42 -12.11
N ASN A 188 -9.96 13.20 -12.55
CA ASN A 188 -10.12 11.99 -11.74
C ASN A 188 -8.88 11.61 -10.93
N ARG A 189 -7.79 12.39 -11.04
CA ARG A 189 -6.48 12.12 -10.40
C ARG A 189 -5.90 10.76 -10.78
N ARG A 190 -5.87 10.50 -12.09
CA ARG A 190 -5.41 9.25 -12.68
C ARG A 190 -4.31 9.51 -13.70
N ALA A 191 -3.37 8.59 -13.82
CA ALA A 191 -2.36 8.60 -14.88
C ALA A 191 -2.30 7.24 -15.56
N HIS A 192 -2.45 7.21 -16.87
CA HIS A 192 -2.35 5.99 -17.66
C HIS A 192 -0.86 5.65 -17.88
N THR A 193 -0.50 4.39 -17.64
CA THR A 193 0.87 3.91 -17.82
C THR A 193 0.89 2.53 -18.48
N ILE A 194 2.06 2.15 -18.98
CA ILE A 194 2.31 0.84 -19.54
C ILE A 194 3.30 0.13 -18.63
N ARG A 195 2.84 -0.94 -17.97
CA ARG A 195 3.66 -1.75 -17.09
C ARG A 195 4.65 -2.62 -17.86
N LYS A 196 5.62 -3.17 -17.13
CA LYS A 196 6.54 -4.18 -17.64
C LYS A 196 5.77 -5.29 -18.37
N GLY A 197 6.11 -5.48 -19.64
CA GLY A 197 5.42 -6.40 -20.53
C GLY A 197 4.33 -5.77 -21.42
N GLY A 198 4.14 -4.45 -21.39
CA GLY A 198 3.20 -3.79 -22.31
C GLY A 198 1.74 -3.81 -21.86
N LYS A 199 1.47 -4.14 -20.59
CA LYS A 199 0.10 -4.14 -20.05
C LYS A 199 -0.28 -2.72 -19.60
N GLU A 200 -1.39 -2.21 -20.10
CA GLU A 200 -1.94 -0.94 -19.64
C GLU A 200 -2.37 -0.99 -18.18
N ASP A 201 -2.21 0.13 -17.50
CA ASP A 201 -2.57 0.31 -16.12
C ASP A 201 -2.88 1.77 -15.78
N VAL A 202 -3.57 1.99 -14.66
CA VAL A 202 -3.96 3.30 -14.18
C VAL A 202 -3.37 3.56 -12.79
N LEU A 203 -2.51 4.55 -12.70
CA LEU A 203 -1.94 5.03 -11.44
C LEU A 203 -2.91 6.01 -10.77
N LEU A 204 -3.15 5.81 -9.47
CA LEU A 204 -3.98 6.70 -8.65
C LEU A 204 -3.09 7.59 -7.80
N TYR A 205 -3.30 8.91 -7.85
CA TYR A 205 -2.53 9.86 -7.03
C TYR A 205 -3.42 10.75 -6.18
N ASP A 206 -2.84 11.29 -5.11
CA ASP A 206 -3.56 12.07 -4.11
C ASP A 206 -3.74 13.55 -4.52
N VAL A 207 -4.51 14.28 -3.70
CA VAL A 207 -4.80 15.70 -3.92
C VAL A 207 -3.53 16.56 -3.85
N ARG A 208 -2.58 16.19 -2.98
CA ARG A 208 -1.30 16.90 -2.85
C ARG A 208 -0.52 16.84 -4.16
N THR A 209 -0.37 15.64 -4.71
CA THR A 209 0.30 15.37 -5.98
C THR A 209 -0.42 16.06 -7.13
N ALA A 210 -1.76 16.02 -7.17
CA ALA A 210 -2.55 16.72 -8.17
C ALA A 210 -2.28 18.23 -8.20
N ARG A 211 -2.22 18.88 -7.03
CA ARG A 211 -1.90 20.31 -6.92
C ARG A 211 -0.47 20.61 -7.39
N MET A 212 0.50 19.79 -7.01
CA MET A 212 1.90 19.95 -7.40
C MET A 212 2.10 19.74 -8.90
N LEU A 213 1.45 18.74 -9.49
CA LEU A 213 1.39 18.53 -10.94
C LEU A 213 0.77 19.73 -11.66
N GLY A 214 -0.28 20.33 -11.10
CA GLY A 214 -0.87 21.58 -11.60
C GLY A 214 0.16 22.71 -11.70
N GLN A 215 0.93 22.91 -10.63
CA GLN A 215 1.98 23.93 -10.57
C GLN A 215 3.17 23.63 -11.48
N LEU A 216 3.61 22.36 -11.54
CA LEU A 216 4.77 21.93 -12.33
C LEU A 216 4.51 22.03 -13.84
N ILE A 217 3.35 21.57 -14.29
CA ILE A 217 2.99 21.54 -15.71
C ILE A 217 2.68 22.96 -16.21
N GLY A 218 2.06 23.80 -15.37
CA GLY A 218 1.67 25.15 -15.74
C GLY A 218 0.79 25.16 -16.99
N LYS A 219 1.24 25.86 -18.04
CA LYS A 219 0.52 26.00 -19.32
C LYS A 219 0.87 24.92 -20.36
N ARG A 220 1.78 23.99 -20.06
CA ARG A 220 2.17 22.93 -20.99
C ARG A 220 1.00 21.97 -21.21
N THR A 221 0.81 21.53 -22.46
CA THR A 221 -0.28 20.63 -22.85
C THR A 221 0.20 19.24 -23.29
N SER A 222 1.49 19.07 -23.60
CA SER A 222 2.04 17.80 -24.09
C SER A 222 3.49 17.58 -23.67
N GLY A 223 3.92 16.32 -23.76
CA GLY A 223 5.31 15.91 -23.56
C GLY A 223 5.63 15.48 -22.13
N PRO A 224 6.90 15.20 -21.82
CA PRO A 224 7.31 14.57 -20.56
C PRO A 224 6.96 15.41 -19.34
N ILE A 225 6.37 14.79 -18.31
CA ILE A 225 6.05 15.51 -17.06
C ILE A 225 7.33 15.93 -16.34
N PHE A 226 8.23 14.97 -16.14
CA PHE A 226 9.46 15.16 -15.37
C PHE A 226 10.66 15.39 -16.28
N LEU A 227 11.27 16.56 -16.15
CA LEU A 227 12.34 17.03 -17.02
C LEU A 227 13.68 17.08 -16.29
N SER A 228 14.74 16.68 -16.98
CA SER A 228 16.12 16.92 -16.57
C SER A 228 16.48 18.40 -16.75
N ALA A 229 17.41 18.93 -15.95
CA ALA A 229 17.95 20.28 -16.17
C ALA A 229 18.74 20.42 -17.49
N ARG A 230 19.08 19.30 -18.14
CA ARG A 230 19.86 19.29 -19.40
C ARG A 230 18.95 19.49 -20.62
N ILE A 231 19.36 20.40 -21.49
CA ILE A 231 18.76 20.61 -22.81
C ILE A 231 19.14 19.46 -23.77
N ALA A 232 18.20 19.04 -24.60
CA ALA A 232 18.43 18.08 -25.67
C ALA A 232 19.45 18.66 -26.68
N LYS A 233 20.48 17.87 -27.00
CA LYS A 233 21.33 18.10 -28.16
C LYS A 233 20.74 17.23 -29.26
N ASP A 234 20.61 17.79 -30.45
CA ASP A 234 19.92 17.14 -31.56
C ASP A 234 20.52 15.75 -31.87
N GLY A 235 19.63 14.79 -32.19
CA GLY A 235 20.00 13.42 -32.55
C GLY A 235 20.38 12.48 -31.40
N THR A 236 20.56 12.95 -30.16
CA THR A 236 20.97 12.08 -29.02
C THR A 236 19.82 11.55 -28.16
N VAL A 237 18.59 12.00 -28.39
CA VAL A 237 17.40 11.69 -27.59
C VAL A 237 16.22 11.53 -28.53
N LEU A 238 15.36 10.56 -28.23
CA LEU A 238 14.10 10.39 -28.96
C LEU A 238 13.24 11.64 -28.84
N GLU A 239 12.55 12.01 -29.91
CA GLU A 239 11.76 13.25 -29.96
C GLU A 239 10.67 13.28 -28.89
N GLY A 240 10.03 12.14 -28.60
CA GLY A 240 9.04 11.99 -27.54
C GLY A 240 9.58 12.12 -26.10
N ASP A 241 10.90 12.13 -25.93
CA ASP A 241 11.57 12.36 -24.64
C ASP A 241 12.07 13.81 -24.50
N ILE A 242 11.68 14.70 -25.41
CA ILE A 242 12.03 16.11 -25.36
C ILE A 242 10.77 16.93 -25.12
N ASP A 243 10.84 17.86 -24.17
CA ASP A 243 9.77 18.83 -23.99
C ASP A 243 9.68 19.78 -25.20
N PRO A 244 8.52 19.91 -25.86
CA PRO A 244 8.39 20.76 -27.05
C PRO A 244 8.68 22.24 -26.78
N VAL A 245 8.48 22.72 -25.55
CA VAL A 245 8.63 24.15 -25.21
C VAL A 245 10.05 24.47 -24.73
N SER A 246 10.52 23.81 -23.67
CA SER A 246 11.81 24.10 -23.04
C SER A 246 12.99 23.37 -23.67
N ARG A 247 12.73 22.40 -24.58
CA ARG A 247 13.74 21.50 -25.18
C ARG A 247 14.54 20.70 -24.14
N ARG A 248 14.09 20.66 -22.88
CA ARG A 248 14.68 19.82 -21.83
C ARG A 248 14.32 18.36 -22.09
N ARG A 249 15.25 17.47 -21.76
CA ARG A 249 15.08 16.02 -21.89
C ARG A 249 14.25 15.47 -20.74
N ARG A 250 13.55 14.35 -20.93
CA ARG A 250 12.94 13.55 -19.86
C ARG A 250 13.98 13.22 -18.78
N MET A 251 13.55 13.28 -17.52
CA MET A 251 14.37 12.84 -16.40
C MET A 251 14.57 11.32 -16.45
N GLY A 252 15.82 10.88 -16.57
CA GLY A 252 16.18 9.47 -16.49
C GLY A 252 16.27 8.96 -15.05
N TYR A 253 16.10 7.64 -14.87
CA TYR A 253 16.13 6.97 -13.57
C TYR A 253 17.37 7.33 -12.73
N ARG A 254 18.57 7.25 -13.30
CA ARG A 254 19.82 7.56 -12.57
C ARG A 254 19.87 9.00 -12.04
N ASN A 255 19.28 9.95 -12.77
CA ASN A 255 19.24 11.34 -12.32
C ASN A 255 18.26 11.48 -11.14
N ALA A 256 17.07 10.89 -11.27
CA ALA A 256 16.08 10.87 -10.19
C ALA A 256 16.61 10.19 -8.93
N GLU A 257 17.28 9.04 -9.06
CA GLU A 257 17.88 8.28 -7.96
C GLU A 257 19.00 9.06 -7.27
N ARG A 258 19.90 9.69 -8.04
CA ARG A 258 20.94 10.56 -7.50
C ARG A 258 20.33 11.73 -6.70
N ARG A 259 19.30 12.39 -7.24
CA ARG A 259 18.66 13.56 -6.61
C ARG A 259 17.97 13.20 -5.28
N ILE A 260 17.27 12.07 -5.19
CA ILE A 260 16.67 11.64 -3.92
C ILE A 260 17.76 11.22 -2.93
N GLY A 261 18.80 10.52 -3.38
CA GLY A 261 19.92 10.12 -2.52
C GLY A 261 20.65 11.33 -1.91
N GLU A 262 20.93 12.35 -2.73
CA GLU A 262 21.51 13.62 -2.27
C GLU A 262 20.60 14.38 -1.30
N ALA A 263 19.28 14.37 -1.53
CA ALA A 263 18.32 15.08 -0.67
C ALA A 263 18.10 14.43 0.69
N THR A 264 18.35 13.12 0.81
CA THR A 264 17.96 12.30 1.98
C THR A 264 19.13 11.65 2.70
N GLY A 265 20.35 11.77 2.16
CA GLY A 265 21.52 11.08 2.70
C GLY A 265 21.55 9.58 2.38
N GLY A 266 20.90 9.14 1.30
CA GLY A 266 21.05 7.79 0.76
C GLY A 266 19.77 6.98 0.55
N TRP A 267 18.59 7.60 0.53
CA TRP A 267 17.38 6.88 0.09
C TRP A 267 17.43 6.59 -1.41
N ASP A 268 16.75 5.52 -1.82
CA ASP A 268 16.49 5.23 -3.23
C ASP A 268 15.02 5.50 -3.60
N LEU A 269 14.70 5.49 -4.90
CA LEU A 269 13.30 5.70 -5.36
C LEU A 269 12.36 4.56 -4.93
N HIS A 270 12.90 3.36 -4.70
CA HIS A 270 12.14 2.19 -4.30
C HIS A 270 11.70 2.27 -2.84
N ASP A 271 12.43 2.98 -1.99
CA ASP A 271 12.06 3.26 -0.60
C ASP A 271 10.70 3.95 -0.52
N LEU A 272 10.40 4.90 -1.42
CA LEU A 272 9.08 5.56 -1.45
C LEU A 272 7.95 4.59 -1.79
N ARG A 273 8.14 3.71 -2.78
CA ARG A 273 7.18 2.66 -3.13
C ARG A 273 6.99 1.68 -1.97
N HIS A 274 8.10 1.24 -1.37
CA HIS A 274 8.07 0.29 -0.26
C HIS A 274 7.34 0.89 0.95
N SER A 275 7.68 2.13 1.30
CA SER A 275 7.04 2.89 2.37
C SER A 275 5.55 3.06 2.11
N ARG A 276 5.14 3.48 0.90
CA ARG A 276 3.70 3.63 0.59
C ARG A 276 2.93 2.35 0.79
N LEU A 277 3.46 1.21 0.36
CA LEU A 277 2.76 -0.08 0.46
C LEU A 277 2.65 -0.57 1.89
N THR A 278 3.73 -0.44 2.67
CA THR A 278 3.69 -0.71 4.10
C THR A 278 2.65 0.20 4.76
N HIS A 279 2.72 1.50 4.48
CA HIS A 279 1.80 2.49 5.01
C HIS A 279 0.34 2.21 4.65
N ALA A 280 0.06 1.82 3.42
CA ALA A 280 -1.29 1.42 3.02
C ALA A 280 -1.78 0.19 3.80
N GLY A 281 -0.92 -0.82 3.98
CA GLY A 281 -1.26 -2.00 4.80
C GLY A 281 -1.50 -1.65 6.28
N GLU A 282 -0.70 -0.74 6.84
CA GLU A 282 -0.91 -0.16 8.17
C GLU A 282 -2.22 0.64 8.26
N ASP A 283 -2.61 1.32 7.19
CA ASP A 283 -3.87 2.07 7.09
C ASP A 283 -5.07 1.15 6.80
N GLY A 284 -4.84 -0.15 6.64
CA GLY A 284 -5.90 -1.16 6.52
C GLY A 284 -6.29 -1.51 5.11
N ALA A 285 -5.47 -1.14 4.13
CA ALA A 285 -5.63 -1.61 2.77
C ALA A 285 -5.68 -3.14 2.75
N THR A 286 -6.70 -3.66 2.07
CA THR A 286 -6.79 -5.09 1.79
C THR A 286 -5.72 -5.49 0.79
N GLU A 287 -5.51 -6.79 0.61
CA GLU A 287 -4.62 -7.28 -0.44
C GLU A 287 -5.05 -6.81 -1.83
N ALA A 288 -6.37 -6.74 -2.09
CA ALA A 288 -6.90 -6.23 -3.35
C ALA A 288 -6.58 -4.75 -3.54
N ASP A 289 -6.68 -3.94 -2.49
CA ASP A 289 -6.30 -2.52 -2.53
C ASP A 289 -4.82 -2.34 -2.83
N LEU A 290 -3.96 -3.14 -2.18
CA LEU A 290 -2.52 -3.12 -2.44
C LEU A 290 -2.19 -3.58 -3.86
N MET A 291 -2.88 -4.60 -4.39
CA MET A 291 -2.72 -5.04 -5.78
C MET A 291 -3.12 -3.93 -6.76
N ASN A 292 -4.26 -3.30 -6.54
CA ASN A 292 -4.74 -2.19 -7.36
C ASN A 292 -3.79 -0.99 -7.30
N LEU A 293 -3.23 -0.68 -6.13
CA LEU A 293 -2.32 0.45 -5.96
C LEU A 293 -0.95 0.20 -6.61
N SER A 294 -0.35 -0.97 -6.38
CA SER A 294 1.06 -1.22 -6.71
C SER A 294 1.29 -1.97 -8.00
N GLY A 295 0.29 -2.71 -8.44
CA GLY A 295 0.40 -3.51 -9.63
C GLY A 295 1.20 -4.79 -9.56
N HIS A 296 1.27 -5.41 -8.39
CA HIS A 296 1.81 -6.75 -8.29
C HIS A 296 0.86 -7.76 -8.93
N GLU A 297 1.42 -8.65 -9.76
CA GLU A 297 0.68 -9.78 -10.34
C GLU A 297 0.66 -10.98 -9.39
N ASP A 298 1.71 -11.13 -8.57
CA ASP A 298 1.81 -12.21 -7.59
C ASP A 298 1.49 -11.70 -6.18
N ARG A 299 0.40 -12.24 -5.63
CA ARG A 299 -0.08 -12.06 -4.25
C ARG A 299 1.00 -12.30 -3.18
N ARG A 300 1.88 -13.29 -3.39
CA ARG A 300 2.94 -13.63 -2.42
C ARG A 300 3.90 -12.47 -2.18
N THR A 301 4.12 -11.64 -3.19
CA THR A 301 5.02 -10.47 -3.09
C THR A 301 4.45 -9.36 -2.21
N LEU A 302 3.13 -9.36 -1.95
CA LEU A 302 2.43 -8.38 -1.13
C LEU A 302 2.30 -8.78 0.34
N GLN A 303 2.44 -10.05 0.68
CA GLN A 303 2.24 -10.55 2.05
C GLN A 303 3.07 -9.81 3.10
N ARG A 304 4.26 -9.31 2.72
CA ARG A 304 5.13 -8.52 3.62
C ARG A 304 4.50 -7.20 4.07
N TYR A 305 3.57 -6.64 3.31
CA TYR A 305 2.92 -5.36 3.60
C TYR A 305 1.61 -5.51 4.39
N LEU A 306 1.05 -6.72 4.46
CA LEU A 306 -0.23 -7.00 5.13
C LEU A 306 -0.08 -7.25 6.65
N LYS A 307 0.90 -6.58 7.28
CA LYS A 307 1.14 -6.67 8.72
C LYS A 307 0.65 -5.39 9.39
N PRO A 308 -0.57 -5.36 9.95
CA PRO A 308 -1.05 -4.17 10.65
C PRO A 308 -0.16 -3.90 11.87
N SER A 309 0.44 -2.70 11.93
CA SER A 309 1.12 -2.21 13.12
C SER A 309 0.10 -1.72 14.15
N LYS A 310 0.47 -1.73 15.44
CA LYS A 310 -0.39 -1.16 16.51
C LYS A 310 -0.69 0.31 16.23
N GLU A 311 0.31 1.05 15.74
CA GLU A 311 0.20 2.46 15.38
C GLU A 311 -0.67 2.71 14.14
N GLY A 312 -0.56 1.86 13.10
CA GLY A 312 -1.48 1.88 11.96
C GLY A 312 -2.93 1.59 12.35
N THR A 313 -3.13 0.62 13.26
CA THR A 313 -4.44 0.29 13.80
C THR A 313 -5.01 1.46 14.62
N HIS A 314 -4.19 2.11 15.44
CA HIS A 314 -4.62 3.27 16.24
C HIS A 314 -5.02 4.46 15.36
N ARG A 315 -4.24 4.78 14.31
CA ARG A 315 -4.59 5.84 13.35
C ARG A 315 -5.88 5.56 12.59
N ARG A 316 -6.19 4.30 12.29
CA ARG A 316 -7.49 3.93 11.73
C ARG A 316 -8.62 4.22 12.69
N LEU A 317 -8.44 3.90 13.98
CA LEU A 317 -9.41 4.26 15.02
C LEU A 317 -9.57 5.78 15.10
N ASP A 318 -8.46 6.54 15.11
CA ASP A 318 -8.48 8.00 15.12
C ASP A 318 -9.19 8.58 13.88
N ALA A 319 -8.98 8.01 12.68
CA ALA A 319 -9.62 8.45 11.46
C ALA A 319 -11.13 8.16 11.46
N ILE A 320 -11.54 7.00 11.96
CA ILE A 320 -12.95 6.66 12.19
C ILE A 320 -13.56 7.66 13.19
N ASP A 321 -12.85 7.97 14.27
CA ASP A 321 -13.30 8.92 15.29
C ASP A 321 -13.34 10.37 14.77
N ALA A 322 -12.41 10.76 13.89
CA ALA A 322 -12.42 12.06 13.22
C ALA A 322 -13.59 12.21 12.24
N GLN A 323 -13.94 11.12 11.52
CA GLN A 323 -15.11 11.09 10.64
C GLN A 323 -16.45 11.10 11.40
N ARG A 324 -16.46 10.69 12.67
CA ARG A 324 -17.64 10.68 13.54
C ARG A 324 -18.09 12.07 14.02
N GLY A 325 -17.41 13.14 13.62
CA GLY A 325 -17.97 14.50 13.66
C GLY A 325 -18.40 14.99 15.05
N ASN A 326 -17.48 15.03 16.02
CA ASN A 326 -17.41 16.07 17.05
C ASN A 326 -16.16 15.86 17.94
N ARG A 327 -15.14 16.69 17.68
CA ARG A 327 -13.95 16.98 18.50
C ARG A 327 -13.45 15.84 19.43
N THR A 328 -12.78 14.86 18.82
CA THR A 328 -12.00 13.85 19.55
C THR A 328 -10.73 14.50 20.12
N PRO A 329 -10.47 14.44 21.45
CA PRO A 329 -9.23 14.95 22.02
C PRO A 329 -8.04 14.15 21.48
N THR A 330 -6.97 14.82 21.08
CA THR A 330 -5.72 14.21 20.62
C THR A 330 -5.07 13.36 21.73
N ALA A 331 -4.20 12.42 21.37
CA ALA A 331 -3.44 11.62 22.33
C ALA A 331 -2.68 12.47 23.36
N ASN A 332 -2.18 13.65 22.96
CA ASN A 332 -1.54 14.61 23.86
C ASN A 332 -2.54 15.29 24.81
N GLU A 333 -3.76 15.58 24.37
CA GLU A 333 -4.83 16.08 25.25
C GLU A 333 -5.32 15.00 26.23
N LEU A 334 -5.30 13.72 25.81
CA LEU A 334 -5.61 12.60 26.69
C LEU A 334 -4.48 12.36 27.71
N ALA A 335 -3.22 12.39 27.28
CA ALA A 335 -2.05 12.25 28.16
C ALA A 335 -1.92 13.41 29.16
N ALA A 336 -2.21 14.65 28.72
CA ALA A 336 -2.30 15.82 29.60
C ALA A 336 -3.44 15.72 30.63
N ARG A 337 -4.56 15.05 30.26
CA ARG A 337 -5.66 14.74 31.19
C ARG A 337 -5.31 13.64 32.18
N MET A 338 -4.52 12.64 31.77
CA MET A 338 -4.05 11.56 32.64
C MET A 338 -2.97 12.03 33.63
N THR A 339 -2.07 12.92 33.23
CA THR A 339 -1.05 13.53 34.10
C THR A 339 -1.63 14.56 35.08
N LYS A 340 -2.74 15.24 34.73
CA LYS A 340 -3.50 16.11 35.64
C LYS A 340 -4.21 15.37 36.79
N GLY A 341 -4.20 14.04 36.82
CA GLY A 341 -4.78 13.23 37.89
C GLY A 341 -4.02 13.27 39.23
N ALA A 342 -2.78 13.77 39.26
CA ALA A 342 -1.89 13.63 40.42
C ALA A 342 -1.74 14.88 41.32
N GLY A 343 -2.45 15.99 41.07
CA GLY A 343 -2.29 17.21 41.87
C GLY A 343 -3.53 18.10 41.92
N ARG A 344 -4.50 17.77 42.78
CA ARG A 344 -5.69 18.59 43.02
C ARG A 344 -5.63 19.24 44.40
N ALA A 345 -5.29 20.53 44.46
CA ALA A 345 -5.55 21.39 45.62
C ALA A 345 -6.09 22.79 45.28
N ALA A 346 -6.07 23.24 44.01
CA ALA A 346 -6.39 24.63 43.68
C ALA A 346 -7.77 24.88 43.02
N ASP A 347 -8.46 23.87 42.50
CA ASP A 347 -9.62 24.08 41.60
C ASP A 347 -10.99 23.77 42.25
N ARG A 348 -11.10 24.01 43.57
CA ARG A 348 -12.30 23.66 44.37
C ARG A 348 -13.40 24.72 44.30
N ARG A 349 -13.12 25.95 43.87
CA ARG A 349 -14.07 27.08 43.93
C ARG A 349 -14.97 27.22 42.70
N THR A 350 -14.57 26.68 41.57
CA THR A 350 -15.30 26.74 40.28
C THR A 350 -16.25 25.55 40.08
N ALA A 351 -15.98 24.40 40.72
CA ALA A 351 -16.85 23.22 40.70
C ALA A 351 -18.06 23.32 41.66
N GLU A 352 -17.97 24.11 42.74
CA GLU A 352 -19.09 24.33 43.67
C GLU A 352 -20.25 25.10 43.04
N HIS A 353 -19.99 25.93 42.03
CA HIS A 353 -21.04 26.68 41.33
C HIS A 353 -21.83 25.80 40.34
N ALA A 354 -21.19 24.82 39.69
CA ALA A 354 -21.87 23.86 38.80
C ALA A 354 -22.52 22.70 39.58
N GLY A 355 -21.93 22.27 40.70
CA GLY A 355 -22.48 21.24 41.58
C GLY A 355 -23.78 21.67 42.28
N ARG A 356 -23.97 22.97 42.55
CA ARG A 356 -25.24 23.50 43.08
C ARG A 356 -26.36 23.57 42.04
N ALA A 357 -26.07 23.57 40.74
CA ALA A 357 -27.07 23.66 39.67
C ALA A 357 -27.70 22.31 39.26
N LEU A 358 -27.09 21.18 39.66
CA LEU A 358 -27.56 19.82 39.33
C LEU A 358 -28.09 19.04 40.54
N ALA A 359 -28.05 19.62 41.74
CA ALA A 359 -28.73 19.06 42.91
C ALA A 359 -30.22 19.00 42.60
N GLY A 360 -30.77 17.79 42.51
CA GLY A 360 -32.17 17.55 42.15
C GLY A 360 -32.46 17.34 40.66
N GLN A 361 -31.47 17.06 39.80
CA GLN A 361 -31.70 16.65 38.40
C GLN A 361 -31.26 15.20 38.13
N GLN A 362 -32.08 14.44 37.40
CA GLN A 362 -31.85 13.07 36.96
C GLN A 362 -31.78 12.96 35.43
N ARG A 363 -31.04 11.97 34.92
CA ARG A 363 -31.00 11.67 33.49
C ARG A 363 -32.32 11.06 33.04
N ALA A 364 -32.87 11.52 31.93
CA ALA A 364 -34.11 11.05 31.36
C ALA A 364 -33.96 10.62 29.90
N LEU A 365 -34.80 9.67 29.47
CA LEU A 365 -34.86 9.15 28.11
C LEU A 365 -36.31 9.10 27.62
N SER A 366 -36.57 9.74 26.47
CA SER A 366 -37.87 9.63 25.79
C SER A 366 -37.91 8.40 24.89
N ILE A 367 -38.93 7.57 25.06
CA ILE A 367 -39.18 6.33 24.32
C ILE A 367 -40.60 6.40 23.74
N ARG A 368 -40.80 5.87 22.52
CA ARG A 368 -42.12 5.85 21.86
C ARG A 368 -43.08 4.91 22.61
N ARG A 369 -44.39 5.17 22.50
CA ARG A 369 -45.43 4.26 22.98
C ARG A 369 -45.69 3.17 21.93
N PRO A 370 -45.99 1.92 22.30
CA PRO A 370 -46.13 1.40 23.67
C PRO A 370 -44.80 0.92 24.30
N TRP A 371 -43.65 1.09 23.64
CA TRP A 371 -42.37 0.56 24.12
C TRP A 371 -41.99 1.05 25.52
N ALA A 372 -42.17 2.34 25.80
CA ALA A 372 -41.95 2.91 27.13
C ALA A 372 -42.81 2.19 28.22
N ASN A 373 -44.08 1.95 27.92
CA ASN A 373 -45.02 1.33 28.83
C ASN A 373 -44.72 -0.15 29.04
N LEU A 374 -44.28 -0.87 27.99
CA LEU A 374 -43.82 -2.25 28.09
C LEU A 374 -42.54 -2.41 28.92
N ILE A 375 -41.64 -1.43 28.88
CA ILE A 375 -40.44 -1.39 29.74
C ILE A 375 -40.86 -1.20 31.21
N MET A 376 -41.74 -0.23 31.48
CA MET A 376 -42.22 0.07 32.83
C MET A 376 -43.06 -1.04 33.44
N ALA A 377 -43.81 -1.77 32.62
CA ALA A 377 -44.51 -2.99 33.04
C ALA A 377 -43.57 -4.20 33.25
N GLY A 378 -42.27 -4.06 32.98
CA GLY A 378 -41.27 -5.10 33.18
C GLY A 378 -41.22 -6.18 32.10
N HIS A 379 -41.98 -6.03 31.01
CA HIS A 379 -42.01 -7.00 29.92
C HIS A 379 -40.80 -6.82 28.97
N LYS A 380 -40.45 -5.58 28.61
CA LYS A 380 -39.37 -5.26 27.67
C LYS A 380 -38.10 -4.83 28.40
N LYS A 381 -37.01 -5.57 28.18
CA LYS A 381 -35.72 -5.35 28.86
C LYS A 381 -34.65 -4.67 27.99
N ILE A 382 -34.95 -4.45 26.71
CA ILE A 382 -33.98 -3.96 25.74
C ILE A 382 -34.59 -2.77 25.01
N GLU A 383 -33.90 -1.64 24.99
CA GLU A 383 -34.24 -0.49 24.15
C GLU A 383 -33.27 -0.42 22.97
N ASN A 384 -33.78 -0.31 21.74
CA ASN A 384 -32.96 -0.29 20.53
C ASN A 384 -32.67 1.17 20.13
N ARG A 385 -31.39 1.50 19.88
CA ARG A 385 -30.96 2.85 19.48
C ARG A 385 -29.91 2.80 18.39
N SER A 386 -29.89 3.78 17.49
CA SER A 386 -28.83 3.97 16.50
C SER A 386 -27.53 4.55 17.08
N TRP A 387 -27.48 4.74 18.41
CA TRP A 387 -26.35 5.36 19.10
C TRP A 387 -26.13 4.73 20.49
N ALA A 388 -24.87 4.77 20.93
CA ALA A 388 -24.44 4.26 22.22
C ALA A 388 -24.27 5.40 23.24
N THR A 389 -24.39 5.07 24.53
CA THR A 389 -24.06 5.97 25.64
C THR A 389 -23.09 5.30 26.59
N THR A 390 -22.22 6.09 27.22
CA THR A 390 -21.38 5.65 28.35
C THR A 390 -22.14 5.72 29.69
N HIS A 391 -23.32 6.35 29.72
CA HIS A 391 -24.14 6.41 30.93
C HIS A 391 -24.53 5.00 31.38
N ARG A 392 -24.40 4.74 32.69
CA ARG A 392 -24.91 3.56 33.38
C ARG A 392 -25.47 4.03 34.71
N GLY A 393 -26.61 3.46 35.11
CA GLY A 393 -27.34 3.89 36.29
C GLY A 393 -28.76 4.29 35.98
N GLU A 394 -29.39 5.00 36.91
CA GLU A 394 -30.81 5.31 36.86
C GLU A 394 -31.14 6.29 35.73
N LEU A 395 -32.28 6.06 35.10
CA LEU A 395 -32.87 6.85 34.04
C LEU A 395 -34.35 7.03 34.34
N LEU A 396 -34.82 8.25 34.20
CA LEU A 396 -36.23 8.57 34.16
C LEU A 396 -36.79 8.27 32.76
N VAL A 397 -37.86 7.49 32.67
CA VAL A 397 -38.47 7.09 31.41
C VAL A 397 -39.63 8.02 31.06
N HIS A 398 -39.53 8.67 29.90
CA HIS A 398 -40.61 9.46 29.32
C HIS A 398 -41.27 8.69 28.16
N ALA A 399 -42.58 8.51 28.24
CA ALA A 399 -43.40 8.01 27.15
C ALA A 399 -43.82 9.16 26.23
N GLY A 400 -43.23 9.18 25.04
CA GLY A 400 -43.50 10.15 23.99
C GLY A 400 -44.92 10.06 23.42
N GLN A 401 -45.37 11.11 22.73
CA GLN A 401 -46.71 11.10 22.10
C GLN A 401 -46.80 10.13 20.92
N ALA A 402 -45.68 9.85 20.24
CA ALA A 402 -45.65 8.96 19.08
C ALA A 402 -45.97 7.51 19.46
N TRP A 403 -46.91 6.93 18.70
CA TRP A 403 -47.35 5.53 18.80
C TRP A 403 -46.69 4.67 17.72
N GLU A 404 -46.27 3.47 18.07
CA GLU A 404 -45.64 2.50 17.17
C GLU A 404 -46.39 1.17 17.22
N SER A 405 -47.12 0.84 16.14
CA SER A 405 -47.95 -0.37 16.04
C SER A 405 -47.16 -1.67 16.24
N ALA A 406 -45.91 -1.71 15.78
CA ALA A 406 -45.03 -2.87 15.93
C ALA A 406 -44.88 -3.32 17.39
N GLY A 407 -44.91 -2.38 18.34
CA GLY A 407 -44.84 -2.71 19.76
C GLY A 407 -46.07 -3.41 20.30
N ALA A 408 -47.26 -3.03 19.83
CA ALA A 408 -48.49 -3.69 20.21
C ALA A 408 -48.59 -5.09 19.57
N THR A 409 -48.21 -5.22 18.30
CA THR A 409 -48.18 -6.51 17.59
C THR A 409 -47.24 -7.51 18.27
N LEU A 410 -46.00 -7.10 18.54
CA LEU A 410 -45.03 -7.99 19.19
C LEU A 410 -45.45 -8.36 20.62
N ALA A 411 -46.07 -7.43 21.36
CA ALA A 411 -46.60 -7.75 22.68
C ALA A 411 -47.73 -8.79 22.62
N ALA A 412 -48.63 -8.68 21.64
CA ALA A 412 -49.69 -9.67 21.41
C ALA A 412 -49.12 -11.05 21.01
N GLU A 413 -48.11 -11.09 20.14
CA GLU A 413 -47.40 -12.32 19.74
C GLU A 413 -46.74 -13.01 20.94
N LEU A 414 -46.22 -12.23 21.89
CA LEU A 414 -45.64 -12.73 23.14
C LEU A 414 -46.70 -13.02 24.22
N ALA A 415 -47.99 -13.01 23.87
CA ALA A 415 -49.13 -13.22 24.77
C ALA A 415 -49.15 -12.27 25.98
N ILE A 416 -48.60 -11.06 25.84
CA ILE A 416 -48.61 -10.03 26.89
C ILE A 416 -49.97 -9.34 26.88
N THR A 417 -50.83 -9.67 27.84
CA THR A 417 -52.09 -8.97 28.08
C THR A 417 -51.88 -7.84 29.08
N ASN A 418 -51.67 -6.62 28.60
CA ASN A 418 -51.43 -5.45 29.43
C ASN A 418 -52.15 -4.21 28.85
N PRO A 419 -52.90 -3.42 29.65
CA PRO A 419 -53.50 -2.16 29.19
C PRO A 419 -52.50 -1.20 28.52
N ALA A 420 -51.20 -1.34 28.82
CA ALA A 420 -50.09 -0.62 28.22
C ALA A 420 -49.90 -0.79 26.71
N ILE A 421 -50.58 -1.74 26.06
CA ILE A 421 -50.40 -2.07 24.64
C ILE A 421 -51.47 -1.50 23.71
N THR A 422 -52.40 -0.70 24.23
CA THR A 422 -53.40 0.04 23.44
C THR A 422 -52.97 1.50 23.24
N LYS A 423 -53.52 2.17 22.22
CA LYS A 423 -53.21 3.59 21.92
C LYS A 423 -53.49 4.54 23.08
N ASP A 424 -54.38 4.13 23.99
CA ASP A 424 -54.77 4.87 25.17
C ASP A 424 -53.77 4.73 26.33
N CYS A 425 -52.65 4.01 26.13
CA CYS A 425 -51.65 3.85 27.17
C CYS A 425 -51.06 5.21 27.57
N PRO A 426 -50.69 5.38 28.85
CA PRO A 426 -50.32 6.70 29.33
C PRO A 426 -49.07 7.27 28.67
N SER A 427 -49.02 8.61 28.60
CA SER A 427 -47.88 9.41 28.13
C SER A 427 -47.33 10.28 29.26
N GLY A 428 -46.13 10.85 29.08
CA GLY A 428 -45.44 11.59 30.14
C GLY A 428 -44.39 10.75 30.85
N TYR A 429 -43.93 11.19 32.01
CA TYR A 429 -42.93 10.46 32.78
C TYR A 429 -43.59 9.29 33.51
N LEU A 430 -43.13 8.07 33.22
CA LEU A 430 -43.77 6.85 33.70
C LEU A 430 -43.12 6.26 34.95
N GLY A 431 -41.86 6.60 35.23
CA GLY A 431 -41.08 6.01 36.31
C GLY A 431 -39.58 6.00 36.01
N THR A 432 -38.82 5.28 36.84
CA THR A 432 -37.37 5.12 36.67
C THR A 432 -37.00 3.70 36.23
N ILE A 433 -35.85 3.57 35.56
CA ILE A 433 -35.25 2.32 35.12
C ILE A 433 -33.74 2.41 35.31
N ARG A 434 -33.04 1.28 35.49
CA ARG A 434 -31.58 1.26 35.48
C ARG A 434 -31.04 0.79 34.13
N LEU A 435 -30.19 1.61 33.50
CA LEU A 435 -29.39 1.22 32.34
C LEU A 435 -28.11 0.53 32.83
N THR A 436 -27.98 -0.77 32.62
CA THR A 436 -26.86 -1.58 33.11
C THR A 436 -25.82 -1.87 32.05
N ASP A 437 -26.23 -2.00 30.79
CA ASP A 437 -25.31 -2.24 29.69
C ASP A 437 -25.80 -1.62 28.36
N VAL A 438 -24.86 -1.39 27.45
CA VAL A 438 -25.08 -0.91 26.09
C VAL A 438 -24.04 -1.60 25.19
N HIS A 439 -24.50 -2.43 24.26
CA HIS A 439 -23.64 -3.16 23.33
C HIS A 439 -24.22 -3.13 21.90
N PRO A 440 -23.37 -3.29 20.86
CA PRO A 440 -23.85 -3.40 19.49
C PRO A 440 -24.67 -4.69 19.29
N ALA A 441 -25.68 -4.63 18.43
CA ALA A 441 -26.46 -5.80 18.04
C ALA A 441 -25.54 -6.85 17.40
N ALA A 442 -25.54 -8.07 17.95
CA ALA A 442 -24.66 -9.16 17.54
C ALA A 442 -25.35 -10.53 17.62
N GLY A 443 -26.57 -10.64 17.07
CA GLY A 443 -27.37 -11.87 17.16
C GLY A 443 -27.92 -12.14 18.56
N CYS A 444 -28.03 -11.11 19.41
CA CYS A 444 -28.34 -11.21 20.84
C CYS A 444 -29.68 -10.56 21.22
N CYS A 445 -30.12 -10.76 22.47
CA CYS A 445 -31.22 -10.01 23.10
C CYS A 445 -32.64 -10.23 22.53
N THR A 446 -32.87 -11.36 21.86
CA THR A 446 -34.21 -11.85 21.48
C THR A 446 -35.13 -11.97 22.71
N PRO A 447 -36.44 -11.64 22.60
CA PRO A 447 -37.16 -11.20 21.40
C PRO A 447 -37.07 -9.69 21.12
N TRP A 448 -36.41 -8.91 21.98
CA TRP A 448 -36.54 -7.45 21.97
C TRP A 448 -35.46 -6.71 21.16
N GLY A 449 -34.30 -7.32 20.97
CA GLY A 449 -33.15 -6.75 20.29
C GLY A 449 -33.28 -6.83 18.77
N GLN A 450 -33.26 -5.67 18.10
CA GLN A 450 -33.21 -5.59 16.63
C GLN A 450 -31.80 -5.89 16.14
N GLN A 451 -31.68 -6.64 15.03
CA GLN A 451 -30.39 -7.12 14.51
C GLN A 451 -29.87 -6.30 13.32
N GLU A 452 -30.48 -5.14 13.04
CA GLU A 452 -30.06 -4.28 11.94
C GLU A 452 -28.66 -3.68 12.21
N PRO A 453 -27.75 -3.66 11.21
CA PRO A 453 -26.43 -3.06 11.34
C PRO A 453 -26.51 -1.62 11.85
N GLY A 454 -25.71 -1.29 12.87
CA GLY A 454 -25.70 0.04 13.49
C GLY A 454 -26.69 0.21 14.67
N THR A 455 -27.43 -0.84 15.04
CA THR A 455 -28.27 -0.84 16.24
C THR A 455 -27.46 -1.18 17.49
N PHE A 456 -27.71 -0.45 18.57
CA PHE A 456 -27.23 -0.71 19.92
C PHE A 456 -28.39 -1.15 20.82
N HIS A 457 -28.15 -2.16 21.63
CA HIS A 457 -29.08 -2.67 22.63
C HIS A 457 -28.75 -2.04 23.97
N TRP A 458 -29.70 -1.26 24.50
CA TRP A 458 -29.63 -0.72 25.85
C TRP A 458 -30.31 -1.68 26.80
N VAL A 459 -29.53 -2.30 27.70
CA VAL A 459 -30.00 -3.29 28.65
C VAL A 459 -30.57 -2.59 29.88
N LEU A 460 -31.87 -2.79 30.08
CA LEU A 460 -32.68 -2.12 31.09
C LEU A 460 -33.10 -3.10 32.18
N THR A 461 -32.91 -2.71 33.42
CA THR A 461 -33.23 -3.51 34.61
C THR A 461 -33.91 -2.64 35.67
N ASP A 462 -34.62 -3.27 36.61
CA ASP A 462 -35.22 -2.60 37.78
C ASP A 462 -36.19 -1.45 37.40
N PRO A 463 -37.28 -1.76 36.64
CA PRO A 463 -38.32 -0.79 36.35
C PRO A 463 -39.09 -0.43 37.63
N ARG A 464 -39.16 0.86 37.93
CA ARG A 464 -39.90 1.43 39.06
C ARG A 464 -40.91 2.43 38.52
N PRO A 465 -42.12 1.95 38.12
CA PRO A 465 -43.17 2.84 37.64
C PRO A 465 -43.64 3.77 38.76
N PHE A 466 -44.03 4.99 38.40
CA PHE A 466 -44.76 5.88 39.30
C PHE A 466 -46.22 5.45 39.42
N ASP A 467 -46.86 5.77 40.56
CA ASP A 467 -48.28 5.48 40.80
C ASP A 467 -49.19 6.11 39.73
N ARG A 468 -48.81 7.31 39.28
CA ARG A 468 -49.44 8.01 38.16
C ARG A 468 -48.39 8.62 37.24
N PRO A 469 -48.57 8.55 35.91
CA PRO A 469 -47.74 9.25 34.95
C PRO A 469 -47.70 10.75 35.20
N ILE A 470 -46.51 11.33 35.23
CA ILE A 470 -46.34 12.77 35.48
C ILE A 470 -46.30 13.51 34.14
N PRO A 471 -47.21 14.47 33.87
CA PRO A 471 -47.23 15.22 32.62
C PRO A 471 -45.92 15.97 32.37
N GLY A 472 -45.40 15.90 31.15
CA GLY A 472 -44.17 16.59 30.79
C GLY A 472 -43.77 16.41 29.34
N LYS A 473 -42.96 17.34 28.82
CA LYS A 473 -42.41 17.26 27.47
C LYS A 473 -41.10 16.48 27.46
N GLY A 474 -41.07 15.42 26.66
CA GLY A 474 -39.84 14.67 26.36
C GLY A 474 -38.91 15.45 25.45
N ARG A 475 -37.66 15.02 25.38
CA ARG A 475 -36.62 15.54 24.47
C ARG A 475 -35.89 14.41 23.75
N LEU A 476 -35.26 14.75 22.63
CA LEU A 476 -34.40 13.82 21.90
C LEU A 476 -33.07 13.62 22.65
N GLY A 477 -32.52 12.42 22.57
CA GLY A 477 -31.29 12.04 23.27
C GLY A 477 -31.48 11.78 24.78
N LEU A 478 -30.36 11.64 25.49
CA LEU A 478 -30.34 11.65 26.96
C LEU A 478 -30.29 13.10 27.44
N TYR A 479 -31.22 13.49 28.31
CA TYR A 479 -31.31 14.85 28.82
C TYR A 479 -31.41 14.87 30.34
N TRP A 480 -31.18 16.03 30.95
CA TRP A 480 -31.40 16.23 32.37
C TRP A 480 -32.83 16.72 32.60
N GLN A 481 -33.46 16.19 33.64
CA GLN A 481 -34.80 16.52 34.08
C GLN A 481 -34.80 16.67 35.60
N SER A 482 -35.61 17.57 36.15
CA SER A 482 -35.80 17.63 37.62
C SER A 482 -36.21 16.26 38.16
N ALA A 483 -35.56 15.80 39.22
CA ALA A 483 -35.90 14.59 39.97
C ALA A 483 -37.21 14.80 40.77
N GLU A 484 -37.50 16.04 41.16
CA GLU A 484 -38.81 16.48 41.65
C GLU A 484 -39.71 16.73 40.45
N LEU A 485 -40.32 15.65 39.97
CA LEU A 485 -41.45 15.70 39.06
C LEU A 485 -42.69 15.82 39.96
N GLY A 486 -43.40 16.94 39.87
CA GLY A 486 -44.51 17.28 40.75
C GLY A 486 -45.67 16.30 40.74
#